data_AF-A0A0Q5VJP7-F1
#
_entry.id   AF-A0A0Q5VJP7-F1
#
_cell.length_a   1.000
_cell.length_b   1.000
_cell.length_c   1.000
_cell.angle_alpha   90.00
_cell.angle_beta   90.00
_cell.angle_gamma   90.00
#
_symmetry.space_group_name_H-M   'P 1'
#
loop_
_entity.id
_entity.type
_entity.pdbx_description
1 polymer ?
#
loop_
_entity_poly.entity_id
_entity_poly.type
_entity_poly.pdbx_seq_one_letter_code
_entity_poly.pdbx_strand_id
1 'polypeptide(L)'
;MPVSQRDPGQQTSAAVVAQPDREEAIVRAGSEPLHDTDRPEDWGWHGETGKKGRIGVFLAALVLFSFQFTNHEGNVENLWVNFFVLVLLGILVWDWRRRKNAWRSE
;
A
#
# COMPACT_ATOMS: atom_id res chain seq x y z
N MET A 1 47.96 -36.96 -6.29
CA MET A 1 46.96 -36.17 -7.03
C MET A 1 46.60 -34.97 -6.16
N PRO A 2 47.11 -33.75 -6.43
CA PRO A 2 46.68 -32.57 -5.70
C PRO A 2 45.32 -32.09 -6.23
N VAL A 3 44.36 -31.88 -5.34
CA VAL A 3 43.08 -31.26 -5.69
C VAL A 3 43.36 -29.79 -5.98
N SER A 4 43.18 -29.39 -7.23
CA SER A 4 43.29 -27.99 -7.67
C SER A 4 42.16 -27.19 -7.02
N GLN A 5 42.52 -26.44 -5.98
CA GLN A 5 41.66 -25.44 -5.38
C GLN A 5 41.48 -24.33 -6.41
N ARG A 6 40.36 -24.36 -7.14
CA ARG A 6 40.02 -23.28 -8.08
C ARG A 6 39.85 -22.01 -7.26
N ASP A 7 40.81 -21.11 -7.38
CA ASP A 7 40.68 -19.72 -7.00
C ASP A 7 39.54 -19.15 -7.87
N PRO A 8 38.36 -18.81 -7.29
CA PRO A 8 37.30 -18.20 -8.06
C PRO A 8 37.78 -16.80 -8.40
N GLY A 9 38.42 -16.73 -9.56
CA GLY A 9 38.95 -15.51 -10.13
C GLY A 9 37.95 -14.38 -9.97
N GLN A 10 38.52 -13.26 -9.54
CA GLN A 10 38.00 -11.92 -9.40
C GLN A 10 37.43 -11.37 -10.73
N GLN A 11 36.52 -12.13 -11.35
CA GLN A 11 36.07 -11.98 -12.73
C GLN A 11 34.56 -12.24 -12.86
N THR A 12 33.76 -11.69 -11.96
CA THR A 12 32.39 -11.31 -12.29
C THR A 12 32.11 -10.00 -11.58
N SER A 13 31.63 -9.00 -12.31
CA SER A 13 31.21 -7.70 -11.81
C SER A 13 30.00 -7.75 -10.87
N ALA A 14 29.73 -8.90 -10.26
CA ALA A 14 28.76 -9.13 -9.23
C ALA A 14 29.24 -10.24 -8.28
N ALA A 15 29.02 -10.05 -6.98
CA ALA A 15 29.29 -11.00 -5.91
C ALA A 15 27.96 -11.53 -5.34
N VAL A 16 27.88 -12.83 -5.12
CA VAL A 16 26.73 -13.47 -4.47
C VAL A 16 26.90 -13.30 -2.97
N VAL A 17 25.96 -12.61 -2.33
CA VAL A 17 25.96 -12.40 -0.88
C VAL A 17 24.88 -13.31 -0.27
N ALA A 18 25.31 -14.24 0.59
CA ALA A 18 24.40 -15.14 1.29
C ALA A 18 23.55 -14.34 2.28
N GLN A 19 22.23 -14.33 2.07
CA GLN A 19 21.25 -13.74 2.98
C GLN A 19 20.47 -14.88 3.64
N PRO A 20 20.61 -15.10 4.96
CA PRO A 20 20.13 -16.32 5.62
C PRO A 20 18.61 -16.55 5.52
N ASP A 21 17.85 -15.47 5.27
CA ASP A 21 16.38 -15.52 5.20
C ASP A 21 15.82 -15.26 3.77
N ARG A 22 16.63 -15.35 2.70
CA ARG A 22 16.21 -15.01 1.33
C ARG A 22 16.95 -15.75 0.19
N GLU A 23 16.33 -15.81 -0.99
CA GLU A 23 17.00 -16.02 -2.30
C GLU A 23 18.25 -15.14 -2.45
N GLU A 24 19.37 -15.77 -2.78
CA GLU A 24 20.68 -15.13 -2.93
C GLU A 24 20.63 -13.93 -3.90
N ALA A 25 20.95 -12.73 -3.39
CA ALA A 25 20.98 -11.53 -4.20
C ALA A 25 22.31 -11.38 -4.94
N ILE A 26 22.25 -11.16 -6.26
CA ILE A 26 23.41 -10.85 -7.11
C ILE A 26 23.70 -9.35 -6.96
N VAL A 27 24.69 -8.98 -6.14
CA VAL A 27 25.06 -7.58 -5.90
C VAL A 27 26.18 -7.18 -6.85
N ARG A 28 26.05 -6.03 -7.53
CA ARG A 28 27.09 -5.52 -8.43
C ARG A 28 28.38 -5.21 -7.66
N ALA A 29 29.54 -5.47 -8.26
CA ALA A 29 30.84 -5.15 -7.67
C ALA A 29 30.93 -3.64 -7.37
N GLY A 30 31.14 -3.28 -6.10
CA GLY A 30 31.24 -1.89 -5.63
C GLY A 30 29.94 -1.26 -5.13
N SER A 31 28.79 -1.96 -5.18
CA SER A 31 27.57 -1.53 -4.49
C SER A 31 27.46 -2.19 -3.13
N GLU A 32 27.03 -1.43 -2.12
CA GLU A 32 26.67 -1.96 -0.80
C GLU A 32 25.36 -2.76 -0.92
N PRO A 33 25.28 -3.98 -0.34
CA PRO A 33 24.00 -4.67 -0.20
C PRO A 33 23.02 -3.77 0.55
N LEU A 34 21.80 -3.61 0.03
CA LEU A 34 20.75 -2.89 0.78
C LEU A 34 20.59 -3.56 2.14
N HIS A 35 20.88 -2.82 3.21
CA HIS A 35 20.68 -3.31 4.56
C HIS A 35 19.18 -3.47 4.82
N ASP A 36 18.81 -4.52 5.55
CA ASP A 36 17.40 -4.85 5.81
C ASP A 36 16.62 -3.68 6.46
N THR A 37 17.31 -2.76 7.15
CA THR A 37 16.71 -1.58 7.80
C THR A 37 16.37 -0.42 6.83
N ASP A 38 16.88 -0.43 5.59
CA ASP A 38 16.66 0.66 4.63
C ASP A 38 15.34 0.54 3.83
N ARG A 39 14.53 -0.49 4.09
CA ARG A 39 13.30 -0.71 3.33
C ARG A 39 12.20 0.25 3.78
N PRO A 40 11.41 0.83 2.84
CA PRO A 40 10.29 1.72 3.15
C PRO A 40 9.26 1.15 4.13
N GLU A 41 9.13 -0.17 4.19
CA GLU A 41 8.21 -0.90 5.07
C GLU A 41 8.75 -1.14 6.49
N ASP A 42 10.06 -0.98 6.71
CA ASP A 42 10.69 -1.21 8.01
C ASP A 42 10.82 0.08 8.85
N TRP A 43 10.56 1.26 8.25
CA TRP A 43 10.48 2.53 8.97
C TRP A 43 9.09 3.16 8.89
N GLY A 44 8.47 3.42 10.05
CA GLY A 44 7.23 4.21 10.16
C GLY A 44 5.94 3.40 10.34
N TRP A 45 4.81 4.01 9.94
CA TRP A 45 3.48 3.43 10.07
C TRP A 45 2.98 2.88 8.73
N HIS A 46 2.66 1.59 8.68
CA HIS A 46 2.14 0.90 7.48
C HIS A 46 0.75 0.30 7.70
N GLY A 47 0.06 0.74 8.75
CA GLY A 47 -1.25 0.21 9.09
C GLY A 47 -2.31 0.58 8.05
N GLU A 48 -2.85 -0.44 7.37
CA GLU A 48 -4.05 -0.30 6.56
C GLU A 48 -5.29 -0.34 7.46
N THR A 49 -6.18 0.65 7.34
CA THR A 49 -7.37 0.74 8.19
C THR A 49 -8.45 -0.29 7.84
N GLY A 50 -8.39 -0.90 6.64
CA GLY A 50 -9.21 -2.04 6.24
C GLY A 50 -10.72 -1.86 6.51
N LYS A 51 -11.30 -2.71 7.38
CA LYS A 51 -12.72 -2.59 7.78
C LYS A 51 -13.02 -1.34 8.60
N LYS A 52 -12.09 -0.91 9.46
CA LYS A 52 -12.28 0.26 10.32
C LYS A 52 -12.33 1.55 9.50
N GLY A 53 -11.48 1.66 8.47
CA GLY A 53 -11.49 2.79 7.54
C GLY A 53 -12.84 2.95 6.83
N ARG A 54 -13.43 1.83 6.39
CA ARG A 54 -14.76 1.82 5.74
C ARG A 54 -15.89 2.26 6.65
N ILE A 55 -15.87 1.81 7.91
CA ILE A 55 -16.83 2.27 8.91
C ILE A 55 -16.66 3.77 9.13
N GLY A 56 -15.42 4.27 9.19
CA GLY A 56 -15.13 5.71 9.28
C GLY A 56 -15.73 6.51 8.13
N VAL A 57 -15.56 6.06 6.88
CA VAL A 57 -16.15 6.72 5.70
C VAL A 57 -17.68 6.70 5.76
N PHE A 58 -18.28 5.58 6.16
CA PHE A 58 -19.73 5.48 6.31
C PHE A 58 -20.28 6.45 7.37
N LEU A 59 -19.61 6.53 8.54
CA LEU A 59 -19.97 7.47 9.60
C LEU A 59 -19.81 8.92 9.14
N ALA A 60 -18.73 9.25 8.42
CA ALA A 60 -18.53 10.58 7.86
C ALA A 60 -19.66 10.96 6.89
N ALA A 61 -20.11 10.03 6.05
CA ALA A 61 -21.25 10.26 5.16
C ALA A 61 -22.55 10.51 5.94
N LEU A 62 -22.80 9.79 7.04
CA LEU A 62 -23.97 10.03 7.89
C LEU A 62 -23.93 11.40 8.59
N VAL A 63 -22.75 11.79 9.09
CA VAL A 63 -22.57 13.09 9.74
C VAL A 63 -22.81 14.22 8.74
N LEU A 64 -22.21 14.14 7.55
CA LEU A 64 -22.48 15.12 6.49
C LEU A 64 -23.96 15.15 6.11
N PHE A 65 -24.59 13.99 5.94
CA PHE A 65 -26.02 13.93 5.62
C PHE A 65 -26.90 14.54 6.72
N SER A 66 -26.50 14.48 7.99
CA SER A 66 -27.26 15.11 9.07
C SER A 66 -27.34 16.64 8.96
N PHE A 67 -26.44 17.28 8.20
CA PHE A 67 -26.46 18.74 8.02
C PHE A 67 -27.71 19.19 7.25
N GLN A 68 -28.37 18.30 6.51
CA GLN A 68 -29.64 18.59 5.83
C GLN A 68 -30.78 19.02 6.78
N PHE A 69 -30.67 18.72 8.08
CA PHE A 69 -31.70 19.00 9.07
C PHE A 69 -31.44 20.25 9.91
N THR A 70 -30.47 21.10 9.52
CA THR A 70 -30.22 22.36 10.22
C THR A 70 -30.97 23.53 9.57
N ASN A 71 -30.90 24.72 10.16
CA ASN A 71 -31.64 25.91 9.72
C ASN A 71 -30.99 26.55 8.47
N HIS A 72 -31.06 25.86 7.33
CA HIS A 72 -30.55 26.37 6.06
C HIS A 72 -31.68 27.03 5.26
N GLU A 73 -31.51 28.31 4.93
CA GLU A 73 -32.42 29.00 3.99
C GLU A 73 -31.98 28.85 2.53
N GLY A 74 -30.70 28.54 2.29
CA GLY A 74 -30.11 28.41 0.96
C GLY A 74 -29.94 26.97 0.50
N ASN A 75 -30.36 26.66 -0.73
CA ASN A 75 -30.21 25.31 -1.31
C ASN A 75 -28.82 24.99 -1.87
N VAL A 76 -27.93 25.98 -1.97
CA VAL A 76 -26.57 25.76 -2.51
C VAL A 76 -25.76 24.85 -1.59
N GLU A 77 -25.88 25.02 -0.27
CA GLU A 77 -25.21 24.16 0.71
C GLU A 77 -25.70 22.72 0.60
N ASN A 78 -27.02 22.52 0.50
CA ASN A 78 -27.64 21.21 0.31
C ASN A 78 -27.10 20.47 -0.93
N LEU A 79 -26.85 21.19 -2.03
CA LEU A 79 -26.29 20.61 -3.25
C LEU A 79 -24.87 20.06 -3.00
N TRP A 80 -24.02 20.84 -2.35
CA TRP A 80 -22.64 20.46 -2.08
C TRP A 80 -22.55 19.35 -1.02
N VAL A 81 -23.32 19.43 0.06
CA VAL A 81 -23.38 18.39 1.09
C VAL A 81 -23.83 17.06 0.47
N ASN A 82 -24.92 17.06 -0.31
CA ASN A 82 -25.38 15.87 -0.99
C ASN A 82 -24.35 15.33 -2.00
N PHE A 83 -23.68 16.20 -2.73
CA PHE A 83 -22.59 15.80 -3.64
C PHE A 83 -21.50 15.02 -2.88
N PHE A 84 -21.00 15.54 -1.75
CA PHE A 84 -19.97 14.86 -0.98
C PHE A 84 -20.46 13.55 -0.35
N VAL A 85 -21.70 13.51 0.16
CA VAL A 85 -22.33 12.28 0.66
C VAL A 85 -22.35 11.21 -0.44
N LEU A 86 -22.82 11.56 -1.64
CA LEU A 86 -22.89 10.64 -2.78
C LEU A 86 -21.50 10.17 -3.22
N VAL A 87 -20.49 11.03 -3.22
CA VAL A 87 -19.11 10.66 -3.53
C VAL A 87 -18.57 9.64 -2.53
N LEU A 88 -18.73 9.88 -1.23
CA LEU A 88 -18.25 8.95 -0.19
C LEU A 88 -18.93 7.58 -0.28
N LEU A 89 -20.25 7.55 -0.47
CA LEU A 89 -21.00 6.31 -0.67
C LEU A 89 -20.59 5.60 -1.97
N GLY A 90 -20.38 6.36 -3.05
CA GLY A 90 -19.88 5.85 -4.32
C GLY A 90 -18.51 5.19 -4.20
N ILE A 91 -17.59 5.79 -3.44
CA ILE A 91 -16.28 5.20 -3.12
C ILE A 91 -16.44 3.87 -2.37
N LEU A 92 -17.34 3.79 -1.37
CA LEU A 92 -17.58 2.55 -0.63
C LEU A 92 -18.17 1.45 -1.53
N VAL A 93 -19.09 1.80 -2.43
CA VAL A 93 -19.65 0.86 -3.40
C VAL A 93 -18.58 0.37 -4.37
N TRP A 94 -17.75 1.27 -4.89
CA TRP A 94 -16.60 0.92 -5.73
C TRP A 94 -15.68 -0.04 -5.00
N ASP A 95 -15.26 0.32 -3.78
CA ASP A 95 -14.32 -0.43 -2.95
C ASP A 95 -14.85 -1.84 -2.65
N TRP A 96 -16.14 -1.98 -2.37
CA TRP A 96 -16.79 -3.28 -2.24
C TRP A 96 -16.76 -4.09 -3.55
N ARG A 97 -17.06 -3.46 -4.68
CA ARG A 97 -17.05 -4.11 -5.99
C ARG A 97 -15.65 -4.57 -6.40
N ARG A 98 -14.62 -3.74 -6.18
CA ARG A 98 -13.22 -4.07 -6.45
C ARG A 98 -12.79 -5.30 -5.64
N ARG A 99 -13.08 -5.34 -4.34
CA ARG A 99 -12.70 -6.48 -3.49
C ARG A 99 -13.44 -7.77 -3.82
N LYS A 100 -14.71 -7.67 -4.23
CA LYS A 100 -15.47 -8.83 -4.71
C LYS A 100 -14.96 -9.40 -6.04
N ASN A 101 -14.20 -8.61 -6.81
CA ASN A 101 -13.70 -9.00 -8.11
C ASN A 101 -12.18 -9.24 -8.13
N ALA A 102 -11.51 -9.17 -6.97
CA ALA A 102 -10.05 -9.29 -6.88
C ALA A 102 -9.52 -10.63 -7.41
N TRP A 103 -10.31 -11.71 -7.32
CA TRP A 103 -10.00 -13.05 -7.85
C TRP A 103 -10.30 -13.22 -9.35
N ARG A 104 -10.82 -12.20 -10.04
CA ARG A 104 -11.22 -12.25 -11.47
C ARG A 104 -10.42 -11.32 -12.37
N SER A 105 -9.39 -10.71 -11.83
CA SER A 105 -8.48 -9.82 -12.53
C SER A 105 -7.07 -10.40 -12.72
N GLU A 106 -6.93 -11.73 -12.62
CA GLU A 106 -5.73 -12.47 -13.04
C GLU A 106 -5.85 -12.92 -14.50
#